data_AF-A0A955VYY3-F1
#
_entry.id   AF-A0A955VYY3-F1
#
_cell.length_a   1.000
_cell.length_b   1.000
_cell.length_c   1.000
_cell.angle_alpha   90.00
_cell.angle_beta   90.00
_cell.angle_gamma   90.00
#
_symmetry.space_group_name_H-M   'P 1'
#
loop_
_entity.id
_entity.type
_entity.pdbx_description
1 polymer ?
#
loop_
_entity_poly.entity_id
_entity_poly.type
_entity_poly.pdbx_seq_one_letter_code
_entity_poly.pdbx_strand_id
1 'polypeptide(L)'
;MRPAIVLSVLTLFAAGPASADRWAGKKGDCEEVFRAWRTQSVDRLRDCVMTWEMYRDISKVDADQRAMVREPFDKLYQEGDKRDAVMALSALKKLGLRPTKLRNEAAPRDDRERDGRVVDRDPPPEVRKVQPVTAAPVVERRVDAAEARAAYQRGISFFKSGQLPEALSEFLISADADPTYPQPLYMAAQTYVRLRKAAPAVELLARMKALNSGLARQLLFQAASDQGFLPLHGVEAFKSLTGVAVIQLLNASGPEADKAIRDMAKRLEKAGMPVASISADRTRRENTYVYMKPGYEQQGERVRRELNLGLVHKRAIDWPSEFDVVVAYGSPVKKEWVDDEAEKAGKAEDPKKKEKEDEARQAAEDAAKAKEDMKKKLQMLQMLQEMDAAKDAEDGAKDTANVLPPP
;
A
#
# COMPACT_ATOMS: atom_id res chain seq x y z
N MET A 1 -44.74 18.86 47.42
CA MET A 1 -44.17 18.34 46.16
C MET A 1 -42.66 18.29 46.33
N ARG A 2 -42.05 17.10 46.31
CA ARG A 2 -40.59 16.90 46.42
C ARG A 2 -40.03 16.56 45.04
N PRO A 3 -38.90 17.13 44.60
CA PRO A 3 -38.29 16.76 43.32
C PRO A 3 -37.45 15.49 43.49
N ALA A 4 -37.62 14.54 42.57
CA ALA A 4 -36.83 13.33 42.47
C ALA A 4 -35.52 13.64 41.73
N ILE A 5 -34.39 13.34 42.38
CA ILE A 5 -33.05 13.41 41.81
C ILE A 5 -32.80 12.08 41.09
N VAL A 6 -32.72 12.11 39.76
CA VAL A 6 -32.35 10.96 38.94
C VAL A 6 -30.82 10.93 38.84
N LEU A 7 -30.21 9.95 39.51
CA LEU A 7 -28.78 9.68 39.43
C LEU A 7 -28.50 8.86 38.16
N SER A 8 -27.97 9.52 37.12
CA SER A 8 -27.50 8.85 35.92
C SER A 8 -26.11 8.27 36.17
N VAL A 9 -26.03 6.94 36.31
CA VAL A 9 -24.77 6.19 36.39
C VAL A 9 -24.16 6.14 34.98
N LEU A 10 -23.05 6.87 34.79
CA LEU A 10 -22.26 6.86 33.57
C LEU A 10 -21.36 5.62 33.56
N THR A 11 -21.77 4.56 32.87
CA THR A 11 -20.89 3.39 32.59
C THR A 11 -19.85 3.77 31.53
N LEU A 12 -18.61 3.96 31.98
CA LEU A 12 -17.43 4.03 31.12
C LEU A 12 -17.15 2.66 30.49
N PHE A 13 -17.46 2.50 29.20
CA PHE A 13 -16.95 1.38 28.41
C PHE A 13 -15.48 1.65 28.07
N ALA A 14 -14.56 0.94 28.73
CA ALA A 14 -13.16 0.89 28.34
C ALA A 14 -13.06 0.17 26.99
N ALA A 15 -12.70 0.90 25.92
CA ALA A 15 -12.37 0.30 24.63
C ALA A 15 -11.01 -0.42 24.76
N GLY A 16 -11.05 -1.73 25.01
CA GLY A 16 -9.90 -2.60 24.91
C GLY A 16 -9.41 -2.78 23.46
N PRO A 17 -8.19 -3.30 23.25
CA PRO A 17 -7.60 -3.48 21.92
C PRO A 17 -8.42 -4.48 21.09
N ALA A 18 -9.18 -3.97 20.12
CA ALA A 18 -10.11 -4.71 19.25
C ALA A 18 -9.46 -5.77 18.32
N SER A 19 -8.13 -5.97 18.39
CA SER A 19 -7.43 -6.99 17.60
C SER A 19 -7.45 -8.37 18.24
N ALA A 20 -7.57 -8.48 19.56
CA ALA A 20 -7.56 -9.77 20.26
C ALA A 20 -8.87 -10.58 20.06
N ASP A 21 -9.97 -9.92 19.71
CA ASP A 21 -11.30 -10.54 19.63
C ASP A 21 -11.55 -11.36 18.35
N ARG A 22 -10.86 -11.06 17.25
CA ARG A 22 -11.16 -11.76 15.98
C ARG A 22 -10.75 -13.24 15.98
N TRP A 23 -9.67 -13.60 16.68
CA TRP A 23 -9.32 -15.00 16.87
C TRP A 23 -10.38 -15.72 17.70
N ALA A 24 -10.87 -15.11 18.79
CA ALA A 24 -11.84 -15.73 19.68
C ALA A 24 -13.12 -16.16 18.95
N GLY A 25 -13.61 -15.34 18.01
CA GLY A 25 -14.80 -15.66 17.21
C GLY A 25 -14.62 -16.80 16.19
N LYS A 26 -13.40 -17.07 15.72
CA LYS A 26 -13.12 -18.14 14.74
C LYS A 26 -12.33 -19.33 15.31
N LYS A 27 -11.95 -19.25 16.60
CA LYS A 27 -11.09 -20.23 17.26
C LYS A 27 -11.69 -21.65 17.18
N GLY A 28 -12.98 -21.80 17.50
CA GLY A 28 -13.64 -23.11 17.51
C GLY A 28 -13.56 -23.81 16.15
N ASP A 29 -13.97 -23.11 15.09
CA ASP A 29 -13.97 -23.64 13.72
C ASP A 29 -12.55 -24.01 13.26
N CYS A 30 -11.56 -23.16 13.54
CA CYS A 30 -10.19 -23.43 13.12
C CYS A 30 -9.51 -24.52 13.96
N GLU A 31 -9.83 -24.65 15.25
CA GLU A 31 -9.34 -25.78 16.05
C GLU A 31 -9.90 -27.11 15.55
N GLU A 32 -11.17 -27.15 15.15
CA GLU A 32 -11.75 -28.34 14.54
C GLU A 32 -11.05 -28.69 13.22
N VAL A 33 -10.82 -27.69 12.36
CA VAL A 33 -10.06 -27.85 11.12
C VAL A 33 -8.64 -28.37 11.38
N PHE A 34 -7.96 -27.84 12.39
CA PHE A 34 -6.61 -28.30 12.77
C PHE A 34 -6.62 -29.71 13.36
N ARG A 35 -7.60 -30.08 14.17
CA ARG A 35 -7.72 -31.48 14.67
C ARG A 35 -8.02 -32.45 13.53
N ALA A 36 -8.85 -32.04 12.57
CA ALA A 36 -9.25 -32.84 11.41
C ALA A 36 -8.34 -32.66 10.18
N TRP A 37 -7.14 -32.10 10.32
CA TRP A 37 -6.33 -31.60 9.19
C TRP A 37 -6.09 -32.60 8.05
N ARG A 38 -6.06 -33.91 8.35
CA ARG A 38 -5.87 -34.97 7.36
C ARG A 38 -6.98 -34.98 6.32
N THR A 39 -8.23 -34.78 6.73
CA THR A 39 -9.42 -34.82 5.86
C THR A 39 -9.80 -33.44 5.31
N GLN A 40 -9.26 -32.36 5.87
CA GLN A 40 -9.56 -31.00 5.41
C GLN A 40 -8.85 -30.65 4.10
N SER A 41 -9.50 -29.80 3.30
CA SER A 41 -8.92 -29.24 2.08
C SER A 41 -7.79 -28.27 2.41
N VAL A 42 -6.85 -28.14 1.47
CA VAL A 42 -5.72 -27.20 1.60
C VAL A 42 -6.21 -25.75 1.71
N ASP A 43 -7.30 -25.38 1.02
CA ASP A 43 -7.84 -24.02 1.08
C ASP A 43 -8.45 -23.70 2.45
N ARG A 44 -9.15 -24.66 3.07
CA ARG A 44 -9.69 -24.46 4.42
C ARG A 44 -8.59 -24.39 5.47
N LEU A 45 -7.52 -25.17 5.30
CA LEU A 45 -6.31 -25.04 6.12
C LEU A 45 -5.68 -23.66 5.93
N ARG A 46 -5.50 -23.20 4.69
CA ARG A 46 -4.97 -21.86 4.35
C ARG A 46 -5.72 -20.75 5.09
N ASP A 47 -7.04 -20.73 5.03
CA ASP A 47 -7.87 -19.70 5.68
C ASP A 47 -7.66 -19.69 7.20
N CYS A 48 -7.57 -20.87 7.82
CA CYS A 48 -7.34 -20.99 9.25
C CYS A 48 -5.91 -20.65 9.66
N VAL A 49 -4.89 -21.03 8.88
CA VAL A 49 -3.49 -20.63 9.14
C VAL A 49 -3.32 -19.12 8.99
N MET A 50 -3.92 -18.50 7.96
CA MET A 50 -3.91 -17.05 7.78
C MET A 50 -4.58 -16.34 8.95
N THR A 51 -5.76 -16.80 9.36
CA THR A 51 -6.47 -16.25 10.52
C THR A 51 -5.63 -16.39 11.80
N TRP A 52 -4.97 -17.53 11.98
CA TRP A 52 -4.09 -17.79 13.12
C TRP A 52 -2.88 -16.84 13.10
N GLU A 53 -2.22 -16.67 11.96
CA GLU A 53 -1.01 -15.85 11.80
C GLU A 53 -1.26 -14.36 12.04
N MET A 54 -2.43 -13.87 11.63
CA MET A 54 -2.83 -12.47 11.78
C MET A 54 -3.27 -12.09 13.20
N TYR A 55 -3.88 -13.01 13.94
CA TYR A 55 -4.62 -12.67 15.18
C TYR A 55 -4.17 -13.41 16.44
N ARG A 56 -3.43 -14.53 16.32
CA ARG A 56 -3.01 -15.30 17.51
C ARG A 56 -1.78 -14.67 18.15
N ASP A 57 -1.91 -14.32 19.43
CA ASP A 57 -0.78 -13.94 20.27
C ASP A 57 0.07 -15.18 20.61
N ILE A 58 1.26 -15.26 20.01
CA ILE A 58 2.21 -16.39 20.14
C ILE A 58 2.64 -16.60 21.60
N SER A 59 2.70 -15.52 22.40
CA SER A 59 3.11 -15.60 23.81
C SER A 59 2.13 -16.41 24.67
N LYS A 60 0.88 -16.56 24.20
CA LYS A 60 -0.21 -17.29 24.87
C LYS A 60 -0.44 -18.68 24.31
N VAL A 61 0.48 -19.18 23.46
CA VAL A 61 0.37 -20.51 22.85
C VAL A 61 1.14 -21.53 23.70
N ASP A 62 0.38 -22.37 24.40
CA ASP A 62 0.88 -23.49 25.19
C ASP A 62 1.40 -24.65 24.32
N ALA A 63 1.96 -25.68 24.98
CA ALA A 63 2.56 -26.82 24.29
C ALA A 63 1.52 -27.66 23.52
N ASP A 64 0.32 -27.82 24.05
CA ASP A 64 -0.75 -28.61 23.43
C ASP A 64 -1.25 -27.93 22.15
N GLN A 65 -1.40 -26.61 22.17
CA GLN A 65 -1.75 -25.83 20.99
C GLN A 65 -0.64 -25.88 19.93
N ARG A 66 0.64 -25.83 20.34
CA ARG A 66 1.77 -26.00 19.41
C ARG A 66 1.73 -27.37 18.74
N ALA A 67 1.48 -28.42 19.52
CA ALA A 67 1.37 -29.78 18.99
C ALA A 67 0.19 -29.92 18.02
N MET A 68 -0.97 -29.33 18.35
CA MET A 68 -2.16 -29.36 17.51
C MET A 68 -1.96 -28.69 16.13
N VAL A 69 -1.27 -27.55 16.07
CA VAL A 69 -1.11 -26.80 14.81
C VAL A 69 0.07 -27.23 13.95
N ARG A 70 1.01 -28.00 14.51
CA ARG A 70 2.24 -28.43 13.82
C ARG A 70 1.96 -29.18 12.51
N GLU A 71 1.23 -30.28 12.59
CA GLU A 71 0.93 -31.14 11.43
C GLU A 71 0.07 -30.42 10.36
N PRO A 72 -0.99 -29.66 10.70
CA PRO A 72 -1.71 -28.85 9.73
C PRO A 72 -0.83 -27.84 8.98
N PHE A 73 0.10 -27.17 9.69
CA PHE A 73 1.01 -26.21 9.07
C PHE A 73 2.02 -26.90 8.17
N ASP A 74 2.55 -28.06 8.58
CA ASP A 74 3.43 -28.89 7.75
C ASP A 74 2.71 -29.39 6.47
N LYS A 75 1.45 -29.80 6.57
CA LYS A 75 0.64 -30.15 5.39
C LYS A 75 0.48 -28.95 4.46
N LEU A 76 0.12 -27.79 4.99
CA LEU A 76 -0.02 -26.58 4.18
C LEU A 76 1.32 -26.17 3.52
N TYR A 77 2.44 -26.34 4.22
CA TYR A 77 3.78 -26.11 3.69
C TYR A 77 4.15 -27.04 2.53
N GLN A 78 3.78 -28.33 2.63
CA GLN A 78 4.12 -29.33 1.62
C GLN A 78 3.17 -29.31 0.42
N GLU A 79 1.87 -29.16 0.66
CA GLU A 79 0.82 -29.33 -0.35
C GLU A 79 0.29 -28.02 -0.92
N GLY A 80 0.43 -26.91 -0.19
CA GLY A 80 -0.01 -25.58 -0.61
C GLY A 80 0.79 -25.00 -1.77
N ASP A 81 0.32 -23.87 -2.30
CA ASP A 81 1.07 -23.13 -3.32
C ASP A 81 2.34 -22.50 -2.72
N LYS A 82 3.09 -21.72 -3.51
CA LYS A 82 4.31 -21.06 -3.01
C LYS A 82 4.01 -20.08 -1.86
N ARG A 83 2.90 -19.35 -1.94
CA ARG A 83 2.50 -18.35 -0.95
C ARG A 83 2.08 -19.02 0.36
N ASP A 84 1.34 -20.11 0.27
CA ASP A 84 0.92 -20.93 1.42
C ASP A 84 2.11 -21.47 2.19
N ALA A 85 3.13 -21.95 1.49
CA ALA A 85 4.33 -22.46 2.14
C ALA A 85 5.12 -21.38 2.86
N VAL A 86 5.24 -20.18 2.27
CA VAL A 86 5.89 -19.06 2.97
C VAL A 86 5.11 -18.70 4.25
N MET A 87 3.78 -18.64 4.17
CA MET A 87 2.93 -18.36 5.32
C MET A 87 3.04 -19.44 6.41
N ALA A 88 2.92 -20.72 6.04
CA ALA A 88 3.06 -21.84 6.97
C ALA A 88 4.45 -21.89 7.61
N LEU A 89 5.51 -21.64 6.84
CA LEU A 89 6.88 -21.58 7.35
C LEU A 89 7.08 -20.44 8.35
N SER A 90 6.52 -19.25 8.06
CA SER A 90 6.53 -18.11 8.98
C SER A 90 5.84 -18.46 10.30
N ALA A 91 4.67 -19.10 10.24
CA ALA A 91 3.91 -19.51 11.40
C ALA A 91 4.63 -20.59 12.23
N LEU A 92 5.24 -21.59 11.59
CA LEU A 92 6.08 -22.60 12.26
C LEU A 92 7.28 -21.96 12.95
N LYS A 93 7.99 -21.05 12.28
CA LYS A 93 9.15 -20.34 12.84
C LYS A 93 8.78 -19.52 14.07
N LYS A 94 7.65 -18.81 14.02
CA LYS A 94 7.08 -18.06 15.16
C LYS A 94 6.81 -18.95 16.38
N LEU A 95 6.43 -20.20 16.16
CA LEU A 95 6.20 -21.19 17.22
C LEU A 95 7.49 -21.90 17.70
N GLY A 96 8.65 -21.57 17.12
CA GLY A 96 9.89 -22.28 17.38
C GLY A 96 9.91 -23.70 16.80
N LEU A 97 9.04 -23.99 15.82
CA LEU A 97 8.95 -25.27 15.14
C LEU A 97 9.68 -25.21 13.80
N ARG A 98 10.11 -26.38 13.31
CA ARG A 98 10.69 -26.54 11.97
C ARG A 98 9.82 -27.51 11.16
N PRO A 99 9.70 -27.32 9.84
CA PRO A 99 9.00 -28.27 8.99
C PRO A 99 9.61 -29.67 9.11
N THR A 100 8.76 -30.69 9.18
CA THR A 100 9.23 -32.08 9.31
C THR A 100 9.89 -32.59 8.02
N LYS A 101 9.50 -32.06 6.86
CA LYS A 101 10.10 -32.37 5.56
C LYS A 101 10.39 -31.07 4.81
N LEU A 102 11.57 -31.00 4.17
CA LEU A 102 11.87 -29.92 3.23
C LEU A 102 10.99 -30.07 2.00
N ARG A 103 10.43 -28.96 1.53
CA ARG A 103 9.63 -28.95 0.31
C ARG A 103 10.58 -29.19 -0.88
N ASN A 104 10.33 -30.25 -1.66
CA ASN A 104 11.03 -30.46 -2.91
C ASN A 104 10.51 -29.44 -3.94
N GLU A 105 11.19 -28.30 -4.06
CA GLU A 105 10.84 -27.23 -5.00
C GLU A 105 11.08 -27.60 -6.48
N ALA A 106 11.64 -28.79 -6.74
CA ALA A 106 12.12 -29.21 -8.06
C ALA A 106 11.03 -29.58 -9.09
N ALA A 107 9.74 -29.51 -8.76
CA ALA A 107 8.67 -29.68 -9.73
C ALA A 107 7.78 -28.43 -9.74
N PRO A 108 7.85 -27.58 -10.77
CA PRO A 108 6.83 -26.55 -10.97
C PRO A 108 5.49 -27.27 -11.14
N ARG A 109 4.63 -27.18 -10.13
CA ARG A 109 3.22 -27.52 -10.30
C ARG A 109 2.64 -26.46 -11.22
N ASP A 110 2.21 -26.89 -12.41
CA ASP A 110 1.46 -26.05 -13.33
C ASP A 110 0.08 -25.81 -12.69
N ASP A 111 -0.11 -24.62 -12.13
CA ASP A 111 -1.34 -24.24 -11.40
C ASP A 111 -2.58 -24.14 -12.32
N ARG A 112 -2.48 -24.57 -13.59
CA ARG A 112 -3.57 -24.59 -14.58
C ARG A 112 -4.57 -25.75 -14.43
N GLU A 113 -4.31 -26.76 -13.60
CA GLU A 113 -5.19 -27.94 -13.49
C GLU A 113 -6.13 -27.97 -12.27
N ARG A 114 -6.14 -26.92 -11.42
CA ARG A 114 -6.88 -26.94 -10.15
C ARG A 114 -8.34 -26.50 -10.26
N ASP A 115 -9.08 -27.06 -11.22
CA ASP A 115 -10.56 -26.93 -11.27
C ASP A 115 -11.30 -28.21 -11.72
N GLY A 116 -10.65 -29.38 -11.64
CA GLY A 116 -11.25 -30.65 -12.08
C GLY A 116 -11.06 -31.81 -11.11
N ARG A 117 -11.74 -31.80 -9.94
CA ARG A 117 -11.90 -33.05 -9.17
C ARG A 117 -13.11 -33.83 -9.67
N VAL A 118 -12.80 -34.81 -10.52
CA VAL A 118 -13.62 -35.97 -10.83
C VAL A 118 -13.82 -36.77 -9.55
N VAL A 119 -15.08 -36.89 -9.12
CA VAL A 119 -15.55 -37.87 -8.14
C VAL A 119 -15.50 -39.24 -8.82
N ASP A 120 -14.99 -40.27 -8.11
CA ASP A 120 -15.03 -41.67 -8.54
C ASP A 120 -16.44 -42.03 -9.04
N ARG A 121 -16.56 -42.20 -10.36
CA ARG A 121 -17.72 -42.77 -11.02
C ARG A 121 -17.33 -44.13 -11.57
N ASP A 122 -18.33 -44.99 -11.59
CA ASP A 122 -18.47 -46.27 -12.28
C ASP A 122 -17.55 -46.48 -13.50
N PRO A 123 -17.27 -47.75 -13.87
CA PRO A 123 -16.47 -48.09 -15.04
C PRO A 123 -16.83 -47.19 -16.23
N PRO A 124 -15.82 -46.62 -16.90
CA PRO A 124 -15.99 -45.49 -17.80
C PRO A 124 -17.09 -45.87 -18.81
N PRO A 125 -18.22 -45.11 -18.86
CA PRO A 125 -19.09 -45.23 -20.02
C PRO A 125 -18.17 -44.99 -21.22
N GLU A 126 -18.24 -45.90 -22.21
CA GLU A 126 -17.46 -45.80 -23.44
C GLU A 126 -17.30 -44.33 -23.79
N VAL A 127 -16.05 -43.85 -23.81
CA VAL A 127 -15.73 -42.45 -24.08
C VAL A 127 -16.27 -42.15 -25.46
N ARG A 128 -17.52 -41.71 -25.50
CA ARG A 128 -18.19 -41.20 -26.67
C ARG A 128 -17.37 -39.97 -27.00
N LYS A 129 -16.44 -40.13 -27.94
CA LYS A 129 -15.49 -39.11 -28.41
C LYS A 129 -16.21 -37.79 -28.33
N VAL A 130 -15.89 -37.00 -27.30
CA VAL A 130 -16.48 -35.67 -27.15
C VAL A 130 -15.97 -34.97 -28.38
N GLN A 131 -16.85 -34.81 -29.38
CA GLN A 131 -16.50 -34.05 -30.57
C GLN A 131 -15.96 -32.73 -30.02
N PRO A 132 -14.78 -32.27 -30.47
CA PRO A 132 -14.27 -30.98 -30.04
C PRO A 132 -15.43 -30.01 -30.18
N VAL A 133 -15.83 -29.40 -29.07
CA VAL A 133 -16.86 -28.36 -29.11
C VAL A 133 -16.21 -27.27 -29.94
N THR A 134 -16.42 -27.34 -31.25
CA THR A 134 -16.08 -26.30 -32.20
C THR A 134 -16.71 -25.07 -31.59
N ALA A 135 -15.88 -24.17 -31.04
CA ALA A 135 -16.33 -22.94 -30.42
C ALA A 135 -17.38 -22.38 -31.36
N ALA A 136 -18.64 -22.33 -30.90
CA ALA A 136 -19.73 -21.88 -31.73
C ALA A 136 -19.25 -20.57 -32.35
N PRO A 137 -19.38 -20.41 -33.69
CA PRO A 137 -18.85 -19.23 -34.37
C PRO A 137 -19.32 -18.03 -33.57
N VAL A 138 -18.36 -17.24 -33.06
CA VAL A 138 -18.67 -16.01 -32.35
C VAL A 138 -19.44 -15.19 -33.36
N VAL A 139 -20.77 -15.17 -33.21
CA VAL A 139 -21.62 -14.39 -34.09
C VAL A 139 -21.23 -12.96 -33.77
N GLU A 140 -20.46 -12.34 -34.66
CA GLU A 140 -20.13 -10.92 -34.61
C GLU A 140 -21.47 -10.18 -34.74
N ARG A 141 -22.13 -9.99 -33.60
CA ARG A 141 -23.37 -9.24 -33.53
C ARG A 141 -23.03 -7.84 -34.02
N ARG A 142 -23.67 -7.43 -35.12
CA ARG A 142 -23.48 -6.08 -35.67
C ARG A 142 -23.81 -5.08 -34.58
N VAL A 143 -22.91 -4.11 -34.39
CA VAL A 143 -23.12 -2.98 -33.50
C VAL A 143 -24.32 -2.18 -34.02
N ASP A 144 -25.36 -2.04 -33.20
CA ASP A 144 -26.54 -1.22 -33.49
C ASP A 144 -26.59 -0.04 -32.53
N ALA A 145 -25.92 1.05 -32.91
CA ALA A 145 -25.88 2.28 -32.12
C ALA A 145 -27.24 2.97 -31.98
N ALA A 146 -28.23 2.65 -32.83
CA ALA A 146 -29.58 3.22 -32.71
C ALA A 146 -30.38 2.45 -31.66
N GLU A 147 -30.32 1.12 -31.70
CA GLU A 147 -30.88 0.24 -30.66
C GLU A 147 -30.27 0.55 -29.29
N ALA A 148 -28.94 0.66 -29.22
CA ALA A 148 -28.24 0.96 -27.98
C ALA A 148 -28.73 2.29 -27.35
N ARG A 149 -28.86 3.35 -28.15
CA ARG A 149 -29.37 4.65 -27.65
C ARG A 149 -30.83 4.59 -27.23
N ALA A 150 -31.68 3.88 -27.98
CA ALA A 150 -33.09 3.72 -27.65
C ALA A 150 -33.27 2.97 -26.31
N ALA A 151 -32.56 1.85 -26.13
CA ALA A 151 -32.54 1.09 -24.88
C ALA A 151 -32.01 1.92 -23.70
N TYR A 152 -30.93 2.67 -23.89
CA TYR A 152 -30.40 3.57 -22.86
C TYR A 152 -31.45 4.58 -22.38
N GLN A 153 -32.17 5.24 -23.30
CA GLN A 153 -33.19 6.23 -22.94
C GLN A 153 -34.37 5.59 -22.17
N ARG A 154 -34.81 4.39 -22.55
CA ARG A 154 -35.81 3.63 -21.78
C ARG A 154 -35.30 3.29 -20.39
N GLY A 155 -34.06 2.82 -20.27
CA GLY A 155 -33.40 2.55 -18.99
C GLY A 155 -33.35 3.77 -18.08
N ILE A 156 -33.05 4.96 -18.61
CA ILE A 156 -33.09 6.22 -17.87
C ILE A 156 -34.51 6.53 -17.37
N SER A 157 -35.53 6.30 -18.19
CA SER A 157 -36.93 6.48 -17.79
C SER A 157 -37.28 5.58 -16.60
N PHE A 158 -37.02 4.28 -16.70
CA PHE A 158 -37.27 3.32 -15.62
C PHE A 158 -36.47 3.63 -14.35
N PHE A 159 -35.19 4.04 -14.49
CA PHE A 159 -34.34 4.41 -13.37
C PHE A 159 -34.89 5.61 -12.59
N LYS A 160 -35.39 6.63 -13.30
CA LYS A 160 -36.03 7.81 -12.71
C LYS A 160 -37.34 7.45 -12.01
N SER A 161 -38.09 6.49 -12.54
CA SER A 161 -39.33 5.98 -11.94
C SER A 161 -39.11 4.99 -10.79
N GLY A 162 -37.86 4.66 -10.45
CA GLY A 162 -37.53 3.70 -9.37
C GLY A 162 -37.71 2.23 -9.74
N GLN A 163 -38.02 1.92 -11.01
CA GLN A 163 -38.15 0.56 -11.55
C GLN A 163 -36.75 0.01 -11.87
N LEU A 164 -35.99 -0.30 -10.82
CA LEU A 164 -34.57 -0.67 -10.93
C LEU A 164 -34.32 -1.96 -11.73
N PRO A 165 -35.12 -3.04 -11.60
CA PRO A 165 -34.93 -4.25 -12.41
C PRO A 165 -35.09 -3.99 -13.92
N GLU A 166 -36.12 -3.24 -14.31
CA GLU A 166 -36.43 -2.88 -15.68
C GLU A 166 -35.35 -1.95 -16.26
N ALA A 167 -34.93 -0.96 -15.46
CA ALA A 167 -33.83 -0.07 -15.82
C ALA A 167 -32.54 -0.85 -16.10
N LEU A 168 -32.19 -1.78 -15.21
CA LEU A 168 -31.01 -2.62 -15.37
C LEU A 168 -31.09 -3.46 -16.65
N SER A 169 -32.24 -4.07 -16.93
CA SER A 169 -32.45 -4.85 -18.15
C SER A 169 -32.19 -4.00 -19.40
N GLU A 170 -32.76 -2.79 -19.46
CA GLU A 170 -32.59 -1.89 -20.60
C GLU A 170 -31.14 -1.37 -20.74
N PHE A 171 -30.45 -1.09 -19.64
CA PHE A 171 -29.03 -0.72 -19.70
C PHE A 171 -28.15 -1.87 -20.19
N LEU A 172 -28.46 -3.12 -19.82
CA LEU A 172 -27.72 -4.28 -20.33
C LEU A 172 -27.99 -4.53 -21.81
N ILE A 173 -29.24 -4.44 -22.26
CA ILE A 173 -29.58 -4.48 -23.69
C ILE A 173 -28.80 -3.41 -24.46
N SER A 174 -28.73 -2.19 -23.92
CA SER A 174 -27.98 -1.10 -24.52
C SER A 174 -26.47 -1.39 -24.61
N ALA A 175 -25.87 -1.92 -23.54
CA ALA A 175 -24.46 -2.30 -23.51
C ALA A 175 -24.13 -3.48 -24.44
N ASP A 176 -25.08 -4.39 -24.67
CA ASP A 176 -24.91 -5.53 -25.56
C ASP A 176 -25.10 -5.15 -27.04
N ALA A 177 -25.98 -4.18 -27.33
CA ALA A 177 -26.20 -3.65 -28.67
C ALA A 177 -25.01 -2.80 -29.18
N ASP A 178 -24.35 -2.05 -28.28
CA ASP A 178 -23.10 -1.35 -28.55
C ASP A 178 -22.10 -1.52 -27.39
N PRO A 179 -21.18 -2.51 -27.47
CA PRO A 179 -20.16 -2.75 -26.45
C PRO A 179 -19.18 -1.58 -26.24
N THR A 180 -19.12 -0.63 -27.17
CA THR A 180 -18.22 0.54 -27.06
C THR A 180 -18.87 1.72 -26.34
N TYR A 181 -20.15 1.62 -26.00
CA TYR A 181 -20.93 2.68 -25.35
C TYR A 181 -20.76 2.62 -23.82
N PRO A 182 -20.02 3.55 -23.18
CA PRO A 182 -19.72 3.42 -21.75
C PRO A 182 -20.86 3.85 -20.82
N GLN A 183 -21.77 4.73 -21.25
CA GLN A 183 -22.86 5.25 -20.41
C GLN A 183 -23.81 4.16 -19.88
N PRO A 184 -24.24 3.17 -20.68
CA PRO A 184 -25.04 2.06 -20.18
C PRO A 184 -24.34 1.23 -19.10
N LEU A 185 -23.03 0.97 -19.25
CA LEU A 185 -22.24 0.26 -18.23
C LEU A 185 -22.20 1.03 -16.91
N TYR A 186 -22.01 2.35 -16.98
CA TYR A 186 -22.04 3.24 -15.81
C TYR A 186 -23.39 3.19 -15.09
N MET A 187 -24.49 3.38 -15.83
CA MET A 187 -25.84 3.40 -15.27
C MET A 187 -26.27 2.03 -14.75
N ALA A 188 -25.90 0.94 -15.42
CA ALA A 188 -26.12 -0.42 -14.94
C ALA A 188 -25.34 -0.70 -13.64
N ALA A 189 -24.08 -0.26 -13.55
CA ALA A 189 -23.29 -0.37 -12.32
C ALA A 189 -23.95 0.40 -11.16
N GLN A 190 -24.39 1.65 -11.40
CA GLN A 190 -25.11 2.45 -10.40
C GLN A 190 -26.43 1.77 -9.97
N THR A 191 -27.15 1.15 -10.91
CA THR A 191 -28.38 0.41 -10.64
C THR A 191 -28.11 -0.82 -9.77
N TYR A 192 -27.03 -1.56 -10.03
CA TYR A 192 -26.60 -2.67 -9.18
C TYR A 192 -26.24 -2.24 -7.76
N VAL A 193 -25.62 -1.06 -7.58
CA VAL A 193 -25.35 -0.52 -6.24
C VAL A 193 -26.64 -0.23 -5.49
N ARG A 194 -27.65 0.37 -6.15
CA ARG A 194 -28.98 0.58 -5.55
C ARG A 194 -29.68 -0.72 -5.17
N LEU A 195 -29.47 -1.77 -5.95
CA LEU A 195 -29.93 -3.14 -5.67
C LEU A 195 -29.05 -3.89 -4.65
N ARG A 196 -28.06 -3.22 -4.04
CA ARG A 196 -27.10 -3.79 -3.07
C ARG A 196 -26.28 -4.97 -3.61
N LYS A 197 -26.01 -5.00 -4.91
CA LYS A 197 -25.20 -6.02 -5.59
C LYS A 197 -23.83 -5.45 -5.97
N ALA A 198 -22.89 -5.46 -5.03
CA ALA A 198 -21.58 -4.83 -5.22
C ALA A 198 -20.70 -5.51 -6.29
N ALA A 199 -20.64 -6.84 -6.32
CA ALA A 199 -19.76 -7.57 -7.25
C ALA A 199 -20.10 -7.32 -8.73
N PRO A 200 -21.37 -7.46 -9.18
CA PRO A 200 -21.74 -7.14 -10.56
C PRO A 200 -21.50 -5.68 -10.94
N ALA A 201 -21.66 -4.74 -10.00
CA ALA A 201 -21.37 -3.33 -10.25
C ALA A 201 -19.88 -3.11 -10.58
N VAL A 202 -18.99 -3.72 -9.80
CA VAL A 202 -17.53 -3.66 -10.01
C VAL A 202 -17.14 -4.30 -11.35
N GLU A 203 -17.74 -5.44 -11.71
CA GLU A 203 -17.48 -6.10 -13.01
C GLU A 203 -17.84 -5.20 -14.20
N LEU A 204 -18.98 -4.50 -14.15
CA LEU A 204 -19.35 -3.55 -15.20
C LEU A 204 -18.41 -2.35 -15.28
N LEU A 205 -17.94 -1.83 -14.14
CA LEU A 205 -16.93 -0.78 -14.13
C LEU A 205 -15.58 -1.27 -14.68
N ALA A 206 -15.23 -2.53 -14.45
CA ALA A 206 -14.05 -3.16 -15.04
C ALA A 206 -14.18 -3.28 -16.57
N ARG A 207 -15.34 -3.72 -17.07
CA ARG A 207 -15.65 -3.70 -18.51
C ARG A 207 -15.55 -2.30 -19.08
N MET A 208 -16.09 -1.29 -18.39
CA MET A 208 -16.00 0.11 -18.80
C MET A 208 -14.55 0.60 -18.86
N LYS A 209 -13.71 0.23 -17.88
CA LYS A 209 -12.26 0.54 -17.89
C LYS A 209 -11.55 -0.06 -19.10
N ALA A 210 -11.91 -1.29 -19.47
CA ALA A 210 -11.32 -1.98 -20.62
C ALA A 210 -11.60 -1.28 -21.96
N LEU A 211 -12.65 -0.45 -22.06
CA LEU A 211 -12.92 0.33 -23.27
C LEU A 211 -11.84 1.37 -23.58
N ASN A 212 -11.09 1.83 -22.57
CA ASN A 212 -9.98 2.80 -22.68
C ASN A 212 -10.33 4.14 -23.39
N SER A 213 -11.62 4.44 -23.59
CA SER A 213 -12.06 5.69 -24.20
C SER A 213 -11.93 6.87 -23.23
N GLY A 214 -11.81 8.10 -23.75
CA GLY A 214 -11.76 9.30 -22.91
C GLY A 214 -13.00 9.45 -22.02
N LEU A 215 -14.17 9.14 -22.60
CA LEU A 215 -15.44 9.18 -21.89
C LEU A 215 -15.54 8.10 -20.80
N ALA A 216 -15.07 6.87 -21.07
CA ALA A 216 -15.05 5.80 -20.05
C ALA A 216 -14.17 6.18 -18.85
N ARG A 217 -13.00 6.80 -19.11
CA ARG A 217 -12.13 7.32 -18.04
C ARG A 217 -12.81 8.43 -17.24
N GLN A 218 -13.50 9.36 -17.91
CA GLN A 218 -14.28 10.41 -17.25
C GLN A 218 -15.39 9.82 -16.36
N LEU A 219 -16.13 8.83 -16.85
CA LEU A 219 -17.19 8.17 -16.09
C LEU A 219 -16.65 7.35 -14.92
N LEU A 220 -15.49 6.70 -15.05
CA LEU A 220 -14.83 6.03 -13.92
C LEU A 220 -14.41 7.02 -12.83
N PHE A 221 -13.91 8.18 -13.25
CA PHE A 221 -13.57 9.26 -12.31
C PHE A 221 -14.83 9.79 -11.62
N GLN A 222 -15.91 10.02 -12.39
CA GLN A 222 -17.20 10.43 -11.85
C GLN A 222 -17.76 9.40 -10.86
N ALA A 223 -17.64 8.10 -11.17
CA ALA A 223 -18.13 7.02 -10.30
C ALA A 223 -17.57 7.12 -8.88
N ALA A 224 -16.33 7.60 -8.74
CA ALA A 224 -15.70 7.70 -7.43
C ALA A 224 -16.08 8.94 -6.61
N SER A 225 -16.68 9.96 -7.25
CA SER A 225 -17.26 11.11 -6.55
C SER A 225 -18.78 10.99 -6.38
N ASP A 226 -19.43 10.16 -7.18
CA ASP A 226 -20.88 10.03 -7.21
C ASP A 226 -21.40 9.39 -5.92
N GLN A 227 -22.35 10.07 -5.26
CA GLN A 227 -23.00 9.60 -4.03
C GLN A 227 -23.63 8.21 -4.20
N GLY A 228 -24.06 7.87 -5.42
CA GLY A 228 -24.63 6.57 -5.75
C GLY A 228 -23.66 5.39 -5.60
N PHE A 229 -22.35 5.63 -5.58
CA PHE A 229 -21.32 4.60 -5.44
C PHE A 229 -20.67 4.57 -4.05
N LEU A 230 -21.11 5.40 -3.10
CA LEU A 230 -20.58 5.38 -1.72
C LEU A 230 -20.48 3.99 -1.10
N PRO A 231 -21.46 3.07 -1.25
CA PRO A 231 -21.35 1.71 -0.72
C PRO A 231 -20.17 0.89 -1.28
N LEU A 232 -19.64 1.26 -2.46
CA LEU A 232 -18.49 0.60 -3.08
C LEU A 232 -17.15 1.20 -2.65
N HIS A 233 -17.12 2.36 -1.97
CA HIS A 233 -15.86 3.01 -1.61
C HIS A 233 -15.03 2.17 -0.64
N GLY A 234 -15.62 1.22 0.09
CA GLY A 234 -14.89 0.24 0.92
C GLY A 234 -14.39 -1.00 0.16
N VAL A 235 -14.77 -1.18 -1.11
CA VAL A 235 -14.44 -2.38 -1.90
C VAL A 235 -13.13 -2.17 -2.63
N GLU A 236 -12.11 -2.97 -2.32
CA GLU A 236 -10.76 -2.82 -2.88
C GLU A 236 -10.74 -2.84 -4.42
N ALA A 237 -11.54 -3.72 -5.03
CA ALA A 237 -11.64 -3.80 -6.48
C ALA A 237 -12.19 -2.51 -7.09
N PHE A 238 -13.15 -1.84 -6.45
CA PHE A 238 -13.67 -0.54 -6.89
C PHE A 238 -12.58 0.54 -6.82
N LYS A 239 -11.83 0.60 -5.71
CA LYS A 239 -10.72 1.54 -5.54
C LYS A 239 -9.64 1.36 -6.60
N SER A 240 -9.26 0.12 -6.88
CA SER A 240 -8.29 -0.21 -7.93
C SER A 240 -8.77 0.19 -9.33
N LEU A 241 -10.08 0.09 -9.59
CA LEU A 241 -10.67 0.47 -10.87
C LEU A 241 -10.67 1.99 -11.07
N THR A 242 -11.17 2.73 -10.09
CA THR A 242 -11.36 4.19 -10.19
C THR A 242 -10.10 5.00 -9.84
N GLY A 243 -9.15 4.38 -9.13
CA GLY A 243 -7.93 5.02 -8.66
C GLY A 243 -8.15 6.03 -7.53
N VAL A 244 -9.34 6.06 -6.94
CA VAL A 244 -9.70 7.03 -5.90
C VAL A 244 -9.30 6.54 -4.52
N ALA A 245 -8.49 7.37 -3.87
CA ALA A 245 -8.19 7.26 -2.46
C ALA A 245 -9.35 7.82 -1.63
N VAL A 246 -9.73 7.10 -0.57
CA VAL A 246 -10.60 7.64 0.47
C VAL A 246 -9.76 8.55 1.36
N ILE A 247 -10.01 9.85 1.33
CA ILE A 247 -9.19 10.87 2.03
C ILE A 247 -9.84 11.29 3.35
N GLN A 248 -9.05 11.36 4.40
CA GLN A 248 -9.42 12.03 5.66
C GLN A 248 -8.54 13.25 5.89
N LEU A 249 -9.14 14.35 6.34
CA LEU A 249 -8.43 15.51 6.84
C LEU A 249 -8.56 15.57 8.37
N LEU A 250 -7.42 15.61 9.06
CA LEU A 250 -7.35 15.79 10.51
C LEU A 250 -6.83 17.19 10.83
N ASN A 251 -7.56 17.91 11.69
CA ASN A 251 -7.10 19.17 12.27
C ASN A 251 -6.21 18.88 13.48
N ALA A 252 -4.89 18.93 13.26
CA ALA A 252 -3.89 18.80 14.31
C ALA A 252 -3.35 20.16 14.78
N SER A 253 -3.77 21.27 14.18
CA SER A 253 -3.31 22.62 14.52
C SER A 253 -4.05 23.21 15.73
N GLY A 254 -5.35 22.92 15.86
CA GLY A 254 -6.25 23.58 16.81
C GLY A 254 -7.41 24.29 16.11
N PRO A 255 -8.38 24.84 16.86
CA PRO A 255 -9.60 25.44 16.31
C PRO A 255 -9.33 26.58 15.31
N GLU A 256 -8.21 27.28 15.46
CA GLU A 256 -7.73 28.31 14.54
C GLU A 256 -7.57 27.83 13.08
N ALA A 257 -7.35 26.53 12.86
CA ALA A 257 -7.16 25.95 11.52
C ALA A 257 -8.45 25.36 10.91
N ASP A 258 -9.60 25.40 11.59
CA ASP A 258 -10.85 24.81 11.08
C ASP A 258 -11.28 25.42 9.74
N LYS A 259 -11.02 26.71 9.55
CA LYS A 259 -11.26 27.37 8.26
C LYS A 259 -10.34 26.81 7.18
N ALA A 260 -9.05 26.71 7.46
CA ALA A 260 -8.06 26.19 6.51
C ALA A 260 -8.40 24.75 6.09
N ILE A 261 -8.78 23.87 7.03
CA ILE A 261 -9.18 22.48 6.75
C ILE A 261 -10.40 22.42 5.83
N ARG A 262 -11.41 23.25 6.08
CA ARG A 262 -12.60 23.32 5.20
C ARG A 262 -12.26 23.83 3.81
N ASP A 263 -11.35 24.79 3.70
CA ASP A 263 -10.88 25.30 2.40
C ASP A 263 -10.05 24.24 1.66
N MET A 264 -9.22 23.46 2.38
CA MET A 264 -8.50 22.31 1.83
C MET A 264 -9.47 21.24 1.31
N ALA A 265 -10.51 20.90 2.07
CA ALA A 265 -11.53 19.94 1.65
C ALA A 265 -12.20 20.37 0.33
N LYS A 266 -12.66 21.63 0.25
CA LYS A 266 -13.24 22.19 -0.97
C LYS A 266 -12.29 22.15 -2.17
N ARG A 267 -10.99 22.39 -1.96
CA ARG A 267 -9.98 22.29 -3.02
C ARG A 267 -9.82 20.86 -3.53
N LEU A 268 -9.74 19.89 -2.62
CA LEU A 268 -9.66 18.47 -3.00
C LEU A 268 -10.93 18.02 -3.74
N GLU A 269 -12.11 18.38 -3.25
CA GLU A 269 -13.38 18.08 -3.90
C GLU A 269 -13.44 18.69 -5.31
N LYS A 270 -13.01 19.95 -5.49
CA LYS A 270 -12.92 20.59 -6.80
C LYS A 270 -11.93 19.90 -7.74
N ALA A 271 -10.88 19.28 -7.19
CA ALA A 271 -9.93 18.45 -7.93
C ALA A 271 -10.43 17.00 -8.16
N GLY A 272 -11.68 16.70 -7.76
CA GLY A 272 -12.33 15.39 -7.82
C GLY A 272 -11.64 14.34 -6.95
N MET A 273 -11.17 14.76 -5.78
CA MET A 273 -10.66 13.90 -4.72
C MET A 273 -11.56 14.09 -3.50
N PRO A 274 -12.62 13.27 -3.37
CA PRO A 274 -13.60 13.46 -2.31
C PRO A 274 -12.97 13.25 -0.92
N VAL A 275 -13.26 14.17 0.00
CA VAL A 275 -12.87 14.04 1.41
C VAL A 275 -13.98 13.30 2.14
N ALA A 276 -13.69 12.08 2.59
CA ALA A 276 -14.65 11.23 3.27
C ALA A 276 -14.92 11.69 4.71
N SER A 277 -13.93 12.30 5.37
CA SER A 277 -14.04 12.72 6.76
C SER A 277 -13.17 13.92 7.06
N ILE A 278 -13.71 14.84 7.87
CA ILE A 278 -12.99 15.92 8.52
C ILE A 278 -13.17 15.75 10.03
N SER A 279 -12.08 15.67 10.79
CA SER A 279 -12.14 15.54 12.25
C SER A 279 -10.95 16.21 12.92
N ALA A 280 -11.00 16.38 14.24
CA ALA A 280 -9.84 16.85 15.01
C ALA A 280 -8.86 15.70 15.25
N ASP A 281 -7.56 15.97 15.12
CA ASP A 281 -6.54 15.04 15.59
C ASP A 281 -6.52 15.05 17.12
N ARG A 282 -6.26 13.88 17.73
CA ARG A 282 -6.14 13.76 19.19
C ARG A 282 -4.87 14.44 19.71
N THR A 283 -3.87 14.59 18.85
CA THR A 283 -2.58 15.19 19.21
C THR A 283 -2.38 16.46 18.40
N ARG A 284 -2.07 17.57 19.08
CA ARG A 284 -1.63 18.78 18.40
C ARG A 284 -0.28 18.53 17.72
N ARG A 285 -0.14 18.97 16.47
CA ARG A 285 1.07 18.83 15.66
C ARG A 285 1.49 20.18 15.13
N GLU A 286 2.80 20.42 15.15
CA GLU A 286 3.41 21.58 14.50
C GLU A 286 3.59 21.34 12.99
N ASN A 287 3.91 20.10 12.61
CA ASN A 287 4.14 19.76 11.20
C ASN A 287 2.93 19.08 10.56
N THR A 288 2.82 19.20 9.24
CA THR A 288 1.81 18.51 8.45
C THR A 288 2.31 17.12 8.05
N TYR A 289 1.45 16.11 8.24
CA TYR A 289 1.74 14.73 7.89
C TYR A 289 0.77 14.25 6.81
N VAL A 290 1.29 13.47 5.87
CA VAL A 290 0.48 12.74 4.89
C VAL A 290 0.75 11.26 5.09
N TYR A 291 -0.24 10.57 5.66
CA TYR A 291 -0.23 9.13 5.84
C TYR A 291 -0.88 8.46 4.63
N MET A 292 -0.28 7.41 4.10
CA MET A 292 -0.76 6.70 2.91
C MET A 292 -0.73 5.20 3.14
N LYS A 293 -1.77 4.48 2.71
CA LYS A 293 -1.69 3.02 2.59
C LYS A 293 -0.68 2.61 1.52
N PRO A 294 -0.03 1.44 1.66
CA PRO A 294 0.82 0.90 0.60
C PRO A 294 0.08 0.84 -0.74
N GLY A 295 0.68 1.38 -1.79
CA GLY A 295 0.09 1.47 -3.14
C GLY A 295 -0.71 2.75 -3.44
N TYR A 296 -0.90 3.62 -2.45
CA TYR A 296 -1.59 4.92 -2.60
C TYR A 296 -0.63 6.12 -2.57
N GLU A 297 0.66 5.89 -2.78
CA GLU A 297 1.70 6.93 -2.70
C GLU A 297 1.49 8.03 -3.75
N GLN A 298 1.05 7.66 -4.95
CA GLN A 298 0.76 8.64 -6.01
C GLN A 298 -0.43 9.53 -5.66
N GLN A 299 -1.46 8.97 -5.02
CA GLN A 299 -2.63 9.71 -4.57
C GLN A 299 -2.26 10.65 -3.42
N GLY A 300 -1.45 10.21 -2.46
CA GLY A 300 -0.96 11.09 -1.40
C GLY A 300 -0.08 12.24 -1.94
N GLU A 301 0.76 11.98 -2.95
CA GLU A 301 1.50 13.05 -3.64
C GLU A 301 0.60 14.02 -4.39
N ARG A 302 -0.47 13.52 -5.01
CA ARG A 302 -1.46 14.36 -5.67
C ARG A 302 -2.17 15.24 -4.64
N VAL A 303 -2.62 14.68 -3.52
CA VAL A 303 -3.23 15.43 -2.40
C VAL A 303 -2.29 16.53 -1.90
N ARG A 304 -1.01 16.21 -1.69
CA ARG A 304 0.01 17.19 -1.27
C ARG A 304 0.12 18.37 -2.24
N ARG A 305 0.25 18.09 -3.54
CA ARG A 305 0.36 19.11 -4.59
C ARG A 305 -0.90 19.98 -4.67
N GLU A 306 -2.07 19.35 -4.66
CA GLU A 306 -3.36 20.03 -4.82
C GLU A 306 -3.71 20.91 -3.64
N LEU A 307 -3.23 20.57 -2.44
CA LEU A 307 -3.36 21.41 -1.25
C LEU A 307 -2.27 22.49 -1.16
N ASN A 308 -1.24 22.43 -2.01
CA ASN A 308 -0.03 23.25 -1.91
C ASN A 308 0.59 23.18 -0.51
N LEU A 309 0.66 21.97 0.06
CA LEU A 309 1.33 21.74 1.33
C LEU A 309 2.84 21.85 1.09
N GLY A 310 3.53 22.61 1.94
CA GLY A 310 4.99 22.78 1.89
C GLY A 310 5.74 21.51 2.29
N LEU A 311 6.63 21.63 3.27
CA LEU A 311 7.25 20.47 3.91
C LEU A 311 6.15 19.62 4.58
N VAL A 312 6.04 18.37 4.15
CA VAL A 312 5.16 17.38 4.76
C VAL A 312 5.94 16.13 5.05
N HIS A 313 5.68 15.52 6.20
CA HIS A 313 6.22 14.21 6.50
C HIS A 313 5.31 13.14 5.89
N LYS A 314 5.89 12.30 5.04
CA LYS A 314 5.20 11.14 4.49
C LYS A 314 5.35 9.97 5.45
N ARG A 315 4.26 9.25 5.68
CA ARG A 315 4.25 8.06 6.53
C ARG A 315 3.38 6.98 5.90
N ALA A 316 3.76 5.72 6.07
CA ALA A 316 2.87 4.61 5.74
C ALA A 316 1.78 4.50 6.82
N ILE A 317 0.56 4.16 6.40
CA ILE A 317 -0.50 3.71 7.30
C ILE A 317 -0.21 2.23 7.60
N ASP A 318 0.25 1.95 8.81
CA ASP A 318 0.52 0.61 9.33
C ASP A 318 -0.55 0.15 10.35
N TRP A 319 -1.61 0.95 10.55
CA TRP A 319 -2.76 0.62 11.38
C TRP A 319 -4.01 0.30 10.53
N PRO A 320 -4.98 -0.46 11.07
CA PRO A 320 -6.27 -0.66 10.40
C PRO A 320 -6.99 0.68 10.20
N SER A 321 -7.04 1.15 8.96
CA SER A 321 -7.68 2.41 8.57
C SER A 321 -8.66 2.18 7.42
N GLU A 322 -9.84 2.78 7.49
CA GLU A 322 -10.78 2.82 6.36
C GLU A 322 -10.32 3.80 5.27
N PHE A 323 -9.51 4.79 5.65
CA PHE A 323 -8.95 5.81 4.76
C PHE A 323 -7.67 5.33 4.10
N ASP A 324 -7.50 5.68 2.83
CA ASP A 324 -6.31 5.33 2.04
C ASP A 324 -5.24 6.42 2.12
N VAL A 325 -5.68 7.67 2.31
CA VAL A 325 -4.82 8.83 2.57
C VAL A 325 -5.38 9.62 3.75
N VAL A 326 -4.54 9.93 4.73
CA VAL A 326 -4.90 10.77 5.87
C VAL A 326 -3.94 11.97 5.91
N VAL A 327 -4.48 13.18 5.86
CA VAL A 327 -3.70 14.41 6.01
C VAL A 327 -3.93 14.95 7.41
N ALA A 328 -2.91 14.85 8.27
CA ALA A 328 -2.93 15.53 9.57
C ALA A 328 -2.27 16.90 9.42
N TYR A 329 -3.09 17.93 9.30
CA TYR A 329 -2.65 19.30 9.11
C TYR A 329 -2.22 19.91 10.44
N GLY A 330 -0.93 20.19 10.56
CA GLY A 330 -0.32 20.89 11.70
C GLY A 330 -0.15 22.38 11.40
N SER A 331 -0.10 23.20 12.44
CA SER A 331 0.03 24.65 12.28
C SER A 331 1.49 24.94 11.96
N PRO A 332 1.86 25.47 10.78
CA PRO A 332 3.24 25.83 10.53
C PRO A 332 3.66 26.94 11.50
N VAL A 333 4.28 26.56 12.62
CA VAL A 333 4.71 27.51 13.66
C VAL A 333 5.88 28.37 13.16
N LYS A 334 6.60 27.93 12.13
CA LYS A 334 7.74 28.67 11.55
C LYS A 334 7.79 28.50 10.02
N LYS A 335 8.12 29.59 9.32
CA LYS A 335 8.36 29.62 7.86
C LYS A 335 9.77 29.17 7.47
N GLU A 336 10.63 28.83 8.44
CA GLU A 336 12.02 28.45 8.22
C GLU A 336 12.22 26.94 8.35
N TRP A 337 12.99 26.41 7.39
CA TRP A 337 13.31 25.00 7.20
C TRP A 337 14.02 24.40 8.41
N VAL A 338 13.58 23.22 8.85
CA VAL A 338 14.36 22.33 9.73
C VAL A 338 14.29 20.94 9.12
N ASP A 339 15.44 20.38 8.75
CA ASP A 339 15.53 19.01 8.24
C ASP A 339 15.34 18.01 9.38
N ASP A 340 14.36 17.13 9.25
CA ASP A 340 13.96 16.16 10.29
C ASP A 340 15.04 15.13 10.65
N GLU A 341 16.06 14.96 9.80
CA GLU A 341 17.21 14.12 10.13
C GLU A 341 18.07 14.74 11.23
N ALA A 342 18.14 16.07 11.33
CA ALA A 342 18.85 16.75 12.41
C ALA A 342 18.12 16.61 13.76
N GLU A 343 16.78 16.54 13.76
CA GLU A 343 16.01 16.46 15.01
C GLU A 343 16.02 15.07 15.64
N LYS A 344 16.11 14.00 14.82
CA LYS A 344 16.33 12.64 15.33
C LYS A 344 17.76 12.40 15.82
N ALA A 345 18.74 13.06 15.24
CA ALA A 345 20.12 13.02 15.75
C ALA A 345 20.28 13.79 17.08
N GLY A 346 19.47 14.83 17.32
CA GLY A 346 19.64 15.73 18.47
C GLY A 346 19.02 15.30 19.79
N LYS A 347 18.19 14.23 19.85
CA LYS A 347 17.47 13.83 21.07
C LYS A 347 18.00 12.52 21.67
N ALA A 348 19.30 12.46 21.97
CA ALA A 348 19.89 11.57 23.00
C ALA A 348 21.41 11.71 23.14
N GLU A 349 22.08 12.67 22.50
CA GLU A 349 23.51 12.84 22.74
C GLU A 349 23.73 13.69 24.00
N ASP A 350 24.24 13.01 25.03
CA ASP A 350 24.78 13.62 26.25
C ASP A 350 25.64 14.83 25.84
N PRO A 351 25.38 16.05 26.35
CA PRO A 351 26.12 17.25 25.97
C PRO A 351 27.64 17.08 26.13
N LYS A 352 28.10 16.19 27.02
CA LYS A 352 29.52 15.82 27.16
C LYS A 352 30.09 15.04 25.98
N LYS A 353 29.25 14.28 25.27
CA LYS A 353 29.66 13.55 24.06
C LYS A 353 29.89 14.52 22.90
N LYS A 354 29.01 15.50 22.74
CA LYS A 354 29.13 16.53 21.70
C LYS A 354 30.38 17.39 21.90
N GLU A 355 30.65 17.81 23.14
CA GLU A 355 31.86 18.56 23.47
C GLU A 355 33.14 17.77 23.14
N LYS A 356 33.17 16.47 23.44
CA LYS A 356 34.30 15.59 23.07
C LYS A 356 34.45 15.38 21.56
N GLU A 357 33.35 15.29 20.82
CA GLU A 357 33.40 15.15 19.36
C GLU A 357 33.87 16.45 18.69
N ASP A 358 33.43 17.61 19.19
CA ASP A 358 33.90 18.92 18.73
C ASP A 358 35.40 19.12 19.05
N GLU A 359 35.87 18.75 20.25
CA GLU A 359 37.30 18.74 20.60
C GLU A 359 38.12 17.80 19.72
N ALA A 360 37.61 16.58 19.46
CA ALA A 360 38.29 15.61 18.59
C ALA A 360 38.37 16.10 17.14
N ARG A 361 37.33 16.77 16.65
CA ARG A 361 37.30 17.37 15.32
C ARG A 361 38.29 18.53 15.21
N GLN A 362 38.33 19.41 16.21
CA GLN A 362 39.30 20.50 16.25
C GLN A 362 40.75 19.97 16.27
N ALA A 363 41.02 18.96 17.09
CA ALA A 363 42.33 18.32 17.14
C ALA A 363 42.72 17.64 15.80
N ALA A 364 41.76 17.08 15.07
CA ALA A 364 41.99 16.49 13.75
C ALA A 364 42.30 17.55 12.69
N GLU A 365 41.61 18.69 12.70
CA GLU A 365 41.90 19.83 11.82
C GLU A 365 43.30 20.42 12.11
N ASP A 366 43.65 20.60 13.39
CA ASP A 366 44.97 21.09 13.79
C ASP A 366 46.08 20.12 13.39
N ALA A 367 45.86 18.81 13.54
CA ALA A 367 46.80 17.78 13.08
C ALA A 367 46.94 17.74 11.56
N ALA A 368 45.87 17.97 10.80
CA ALA A 368 45.91 18.07 9.35
C ALA A 368 46.73 19.28 8.89
N LYS A 369 46.52 20.44 9.53
CA LYS A 369 47.28 21.67 9.27
C LYS A 369 48.77 21.49 9.59
N ALA A 370 49.10 20.87 10.72
CA ALA A 370 50.48 20.57 11.08
C ALA A 370 51.18 19.65 10.07
N LYS A 371 50.46 18.66 9.51
CA LYS A 371 50.99 17.81 8.43
C LYS A 371 51.22 18.59 7.15
N GLU A 372 50.33 19.50 6.78
CA GLU A 372 50.50 20.36 5.61
C GLU A 372 51.72 21.28 5.76
N ASP A 373 51.89 21.89 6.93
CA ASP A 373 53.06 22.74 7.23
C ASP A 373 54.37 21.95 7.22
N MET A 374 54.37 20.72 7.73
CA MET A 374 55.54 19.84 7.66
C MET A 374 55.88 19.47 6.20
N LYS A 375 54.86 19.20 5.37
CA LYS A 375 55.04 18.93 3.94
C LYS A 375 55.65 20.13 3.21
N LYS A 376 55.17 21.36 3.49
CA LYS A 376 55.74 22.59 2.94
C LYS A 376 57.20 22.80 3.34
N LYS A 377 57.54 22.55 4.61
CA LYS A 377 58.94 22.61 5.08
C LYS A 377 59.84 21.58 4.38
N LEU A 378 59.35 20.36 4.16
CA LEU A 378 60.09 19.32 3.46
C LEU A 378 60.35 19.71 1.99
N GLN A 379 59.31 20.24 1.32
CA GLN A 379 59.42 20.72 -0.05
C GLN A 379 60.40 21.89 -0.18
N MET A 380 60.42 22.80 0.80
CA MET A 380 61.38 23.91 0.84
C MET A 380 62.82 23.42 1.03
N LEU A 381 63.04 22.43 1.90
CA LEU A 381 64.36 21.82 2.07
C LEU A 381 64.84 21.13 0.80
N GLN A 382 63.94 20.44 0.09
CA GLN A 382 64.27 19.81 -1.19
C GLN A 382 64.66 20.85 -2.25
N MET A 383 63.92 21.97 -2.34
CA MET A 383 64.30 23.07 -3.24
C MET A 383 65.67 23.66 -2.91
N LEU A 384 66.02 23.81 -1.63
CA LEU A 384 67.35 24.29 -1.23
C LEU A 384 68.46 23.32 -1.65
N GLN A 385 68.25 22.02 -1.49
CA GLN A 385 69.22 21.00 -1.95
C GLN A 385 69.41 21.01 -3.48
N GLU A 386 68.33 21.21 -4.23
CA GLU A 386 68.39 21.33 -5.69
C GLU A 386 69.11 22.62 -6.12
N MET A 387 68.94 23.73 -5.40
CA MET A 387 69.67 24.97 -5.65
C MET A 387 71.17 24.84 -5.38
N ASP A 388 71.56 24.19 -4.28
CA ASP A 388 72.97 23.96 -3.97
C ASP A 388 73.63 23.07 -5.03
N ALA A 389 72.96 21.98 -5.44
CA ALA A 389 73.44 21.10 -6.50
C ALA A 389 73.58 21.81 -7.88
N ALA A 390 72.64 22.71 -8.22
CA ALA A 390 72.71 23.51 -9.44
C ALA A 390 73.89 24.48 -9.41
N LYS A 391 74.19 25.07 -8.24
CA LYS A 391 75.33 25.96 -8.05
C LYS A 391 76.66 25.22 -8.19
N ASP A 392 76.78 24.05 -7.57
CA ASP A 392 77.97 23.19 -7.71
C ASP A 392 78.21 22.78 -9.17
N ALA A 393 77.14 22.51 -9.93
CA ALA A 393 77.23 22.20 -11.36
C ALA A 393 77.68 23.42 -12.20
N GLU A 394 77.21 24.62 -11.88
CA GLU A 394 77.63 25.86 -12.55
C GLU A 394 79.11 26.17 -12.28
N ASP A 395 79.57 26.01 -11.05
CA ASP A 395 80.97 26.23 -10.66
C ASP A 395 81.89 25.17 -11.32
N GLY A 396 81.46 23.90 -11.38
CA GLY A 396 82.18 22.86 -12.11
C GLY A 396 82.28 23.09 -13.63
N ALA A 397 81.24 23.67 -14.25
CA ALA A 397 81.26 24.01 -15.67
C ALA A 397 82.27 25.13 -16.00
N LYS A 398 82.42 26.12 -15.10
CA LYS A 398 83.40 27.22 -15.27
C LYS A 398 84.84 26.72 -15.24
N ASP A 399 85.14 25.71 -14.42
CA ASP A 399 86.47 25.11 -14.35
C ASP A 399 86.82 24.32 -15.63
N THR A 400 85.84 23.69 -16.28
CA THR A 400 86.07 22.97 -17.55
C THR A 400 86.23 23.88 -18.78
N ALA A 401 85.71 25.11 -18.75
CA ALA A 401 85.78 26.05 -19.87
C ALA A 401 87.18 26.68 -20.08
N ASN A 402 88.12 26.50 -19.13
CA ASN A 402 89.47 27.07 -19.21
C ASN A 402 90.52 26.12 -19.81
N VAL A 403 90.13 24.92 -20.25
CA VAL A 403 91.02 23.99 -20.96
C VAL A 403 90.79 24.14 -22.46
N LEU A 404 91.33 25.23 -23.04
CA LEU A 404 91.48 25.32 -24.49
C LEU A 404 92.49 24.26 -24.95
N PRO A 405 92.15 23.37 -25.90
CA PRO A 405 93.13 22.48 -26.48
C PRO A 405 94.20 23.29 -27.21
N PRO A 406 95.49 22.92 -27.11
CA PRO A 406 96.57 23.60 -27.82
C PRO A 406 96.42 23.41 -29.35
N PRO A 407 96.95 24.36 -30.15
CA PRO A 407 96.75 24.46 -31.59
C PRO A 407 97.33 23.30 -32.40
#